data_AF-A0A1E3PM41-F1
#
_entry.id   AF-A0A1E3PM41-F1
#
_cell.length_a   1.000
_cell.length_b   1.000
_cell.length_c   1.000
_cell.angle_alpha   90.00
_cell.angle_beta   90.00
_cell.angle_gamma   90.00
#
_symmetry.space_group_name_H-M   'P 1'
#
loop_
_entity.id
_entity.type
_entity.pdbx_description
1 polymer ?
#
loop_
_entity_poly.entity_id
_entity_poly.type
_entity_poly.pdbx_seq_one_letter_code
_entity_poly.pdbx_strand_id
1 'polypeptide(L)'
;MPAETNTRPRVFFDINIGNTNAGKIYMELYNDLVPKTAENFRALCTGEKGIGKKGKPLHFKNAIFHRVIQDFMIQGGDFTDGNGTGGESIYGEKFPDEAFKVNHDEPFMLSMANSGPNTNGSQFFITTTATPHLDNKHVIFGKVISGKSVVRHIERIATDSSDKPKEDVIIADCGEVKADELIEARKVDDGTGDIYEEFIKDDDNVDMESPKSVFEAISTIKSIGTKSFKAGDLEKSLSKYEKASRFAEDYFPEDLSDEDIRTVNQLKVSCYLNVSLVALKINKYGVAIKAASNALSTDDIEPKEKAKALYRRGMAHLNSKNTDEAKKDLSEALSIIPGDAAITLGLKQVKDAEKLRISKEKAAFSKFFK
;
A
#
# COMPACT_ATOMS: atom_id res chain seq x y z
N MET A 1 -29.21 -18.02 -32.62
CA MET A 1 -28.17 -18.49 -31.68
C MET A 1 -27.95 -17.36 -30.70
N PRO A 2 -28.02 -17.57 -29.37
CA PRO A 2 -27.64 -16.52 -28.44
C PRO A 2 -26.16 -16.21 -28.67
N ALA A 3 -25.79 -14.93 -28.67
CA ALA A 3 -24.39 -14.52 -28.78
C ALA A 3 -23.61 -15.16 -27.63
N GLU A 4 -22.57 -15.93 -27.94
CA GLU A 4 -21.59 -16.33 -26.93
C GLU A 4 -21.04 -15.05 -26.31
N THR A 5 -21.39 -14.80 -25.05
CA THR A 5 -20.76 -13.75 -24.26
C THR A 5 -19.29 -14.17 -24.12
N ASN A 6 -18.41 -13.60 -24.93
CA ASN A 6 -16.97 -13.87 -24.88
C ASN A 6 -16.41 -13.27 -23.57
N THR A 7 -16.64 -13.96 -22.46
CA THR A 7 -16.19 -13.57 -21.13
C THR A 7 -14.68 -13.78 -21.03
N ARG A 8 -13.97 -12.74 -20.62
CA ARG A 8 -12.53 -12.77 -20.41
C ARG A 8 -12.15 -13.79 -19.33
N PRO A 9 -11.16 -14.68 -19.59
CA PRO A 9 -10.64 -15.59 -18.58
C PRO A 9 -10.08 -14.84 -17.39
N ARG A 10 -10.27 -15.40 -16.19
CA ARG A 10 -9.73 -14.87 -14.95
C ARG A 10 -8.78 -15.90 -14.36
N VAL A 11 -7.60 -15.47 -13.93
CA VAL A 11 -6.56 -16.33 -13.35
C VAL A 11 -6.10 -15.75 -12.03
N PHE A 12 -5.43 -16.56 -11.20
CA PHE A 12 -4.90 -16.12 -9.93
C PHE A 12 -3.46 -16.57 -9.70
N PHE A 13 -2.74 -15.80 -8.88
CA PHE A 13 -1.51 -16.18 -8.20
C PHE A 13 -1.70 -16.11 -6.69
N ASP A 14 -1.28 -17.15 -5.97
CA ASP A 14 -1.04 -17.11 -4.53
C ASP A 14 0.43 -16.76 -4.30
N ILE A 15 0.69 -15.69 -3.55
CA ILE A 15 2.02 -15.12 -3.38
C ILE A 15 2.54 -15.40 -1.99
N ASN A 16 3.75 -15.94 -1.91
CA ASN A 16 4.56 -15.94 -0.71
C ASN A 16 5.70 -14.92 -0.84
N ILE A 17 5.95 -14.16 0.22
CA ILE A 17 7.15 -13.33 0.38
C ILE A 17 7.95 -13.94 1.53
N GLY A 18 9.14 -14.45 1.21
CA GLY A 18 9.89 -15.31 2.12
C GLY A 18 9.05 -16.51 2.55
N ASN A 19 8.82 -16.64 3.85
CA ASN A 19 8.02 -17.74 4.43
C ASN A 19 6.57 -17.32 4.77
N THR A 20 6.13 -16.14 4.36
CA THR A 20 4.82 -15.58 4.73
C THR A 20 3.89 -15.55 3.53
N ASN A 21 2.65 -16.01 3.69
CA ASN A 21 1.62 -15.82 2.68
C ASN A 21 1.26 -14.33 2.60
N ALA A 22 1.50 -13.72 1.44
CA ALA A 22 1.28 -12.31 1.17
C ALA A 22 -0.12 -12.03 0.60
N GLY A 23 -0.83 -13.06 0.14
CA GLY A 23 -2.17 -12.97 -0.41
C GLY A 23 -2.27 -13.47 -1.85
N LYS A 24 -3.42 -13.21 -2.49
CA LYS A 24 -3.70 -13.61 -3.87
C LYS A 24 -3.82 -12.40 -4.78
N ILE A 25 -3.31 -12.53 -6.00
CA ILE A 25 -3.49 -11.57 -7.10
C ILE A 25 -4.43 -12.22 -8.10
N TYR A 26 -5.55 -11.58 -8.42
CA TYR A 26 -6.49 -12.01 -9.45
C TYR A 26 -6.36 -11.12 -10.68
N MET A 27 -6.35 -11.73 -11.85
CA MET A 27 -6.06 -11.06 -13.11
C MET A 27 -7.09 -11.44 -14.15
N GLU A 28 -7.58 -10.46 -14.91
CA GLU A 28 -8.42 -10.67 -16.09
C GLU A 28 -7.55 -10.62 -17.34
N LEU A 29 -7.76 -11.57 -18.26
CA LEU A 29 -6.99 -11.71 -19.49
C LEU A 29 -7.80 -11.28 -20.71
N TYR A 30 -7.21 -10.46 -21.58
CA TYR A 30 -7.86 -9.85 -22.73
C TYR A 30 -7.90 -10.79 -23.95
N ASN A 31 -8.56 -11.96 -23.80
CA ASN A 31 -8.69 -12.95 -24.88
C ASN A 31 -9.46 -12.44 -26.11
N ASP A 32 -10.30 -11.42 -25.94
CA ASP A 32 -10.99 -10.67 -26.99
C ASP A 32 -10.04 -9.76 -27.80
N LEU A 33 -8.93 -9.32 -27.19
CA LEU A 33 -7.96 -8.43 -27.81
C LEU A 33 -6.75 -9.18 -28.38
N VAL A 34 -6.19 -10.10 -27.58
CA VAL A 34 -4.95 -10.85 -27.80
C VAL A 34 -5.12 -12.33 -27.38
N PRO A 35 -5.94 -13.11 -28.12
CA PRO A 35 -6.30 -14.48 -27.74
C PRO A 35 -5.11 -15.42 -27.56
N LYS A 36 -4.06 -15.33 -28.38
CA LYS A 36 -2.89 -16.21 -28.26
C LYS A 36 -2.08 -15.90 -27.00
N THR A 37 -1.92 -14.62 -26.70
CA THR A 37 -1.17 -14.14 -25.54
C THR A 37 -1.92 -14.48 -24.25
N ALA A 38 -3.23 -14.25 -24.23
CA ALA A 38 -4.11 -14.63 -23.12
C ALA A 38 -4.11 -16.14 -22.88
N GLU A 39 -4.25 -16.97 -23.93
CA GLU A 39 -4.24 -18.43 -23.80
C GLU A 39 -2.89 -18.97 -23.32
N ASN A 40 -1.78 -18.37 -23.77
CA ASN A 40 -0.45 -18.72 -23.25
C ASN A 40 -0.38 -18.53 -21.73
N PHE A 41 -0.76 -17.35 -21.26
CA PHE A 41 -0.69 -17.03 -19.83
C PHE A 41 -1.66 -17.89 -19.00
N ARG A 42 -2.90 -18.08 -19.48
CA ARG A 42 -3.91 -18.93 -18.82
C ARG A 42 -3.41 -20.36 -18.67
N ALA A 43 -2.93 -20.97 -19.74
CA ALA A 43 -2.43 -22.34 -19.72
C ALA A 43 -1.17 -22.51 -18.85
N LEU A 44 -0.30 -21.49 -18.77
CA LEU A 44 0.82 -21.47 -17.84
C LEU A 44 0.39 -21.26 -16.38
N CYS A 45 -0.78 -20.68 -16.11
CA CYS A 45 -1.37 -20.66 -14.77
C CYS A 45 -1.93 -22.03 -14.38
N THR A 46 -2.52 -22.79 -15.30
CA THR A 46 -3.12 -24.11 -15.00
C THR A 46 -2.11 -25.27 -15.04
N GLY A 47 -1.02 -25.13 -15.79
CA GLY A 47 -0.06 -26.20 -16.01
C GLY A 47 -0.56 -27.31 -16.95
N GLU A 48 -1.69 -27.11 -17.64
CA GLU A 48 -2.38 -28.16 -18.38
C GLU A 48 -1.60 -28.68 -19.61
N LYS A 49 -0.62 -27.92 -20.11
CA LYS A 49 0.17 -28.28 -21.30
C LYS A 49 1.35 -29.20 -20.98
N GLY A 50 1.52 -29.63 -19.72
CA GLY A 50 2.50 -30.63 -19.33
C GLY A 50 3.93 -30.11 -19.33
N ILE A 51 4.86 -30.89 -19.90
CA ILE A 51 6.30 -30.60 -19.88
C ILE A 51 6.72 -29.88 -21.18
N GLY A 52 7.40 -28.74 -21.03
CA GLY A 52 7.95 -27.95 -22.12
C GLY A 52 9.20 -28.58 -22.75
N LYS A 53 9.69 -27.97 -23.84
CA LYS A 53 10.86 -28.45 -24.58
C LYS A 53 12.15 -28.37 -23.76
N LYS A 54 12.22 -27.47 -22.77
CA LYS A 54 13.33 -27.35 -21.81
C LYS A 54 13.23 -28.35 -20.65
N GLY A 55 12.28 -29.29 -20.69
CA GLY A 55 12.14 -30.37 -19.70
C GLY A 55 11.56 -29.93 -18.36
N LYS A 56 11.00 -28.72 -18.28
CA LYS A 56 10.33 -28.17 -17.11
C LYS A 56 8.81 -28.12 -17.33
N PRO A 57 7.98 -28.23 -16.28
CA PRO A 57 6.54 -28.01 -16.42
C PRO A 57 6.25 -26.62 -17.00
N LEU A 58 5.33 -26.55 -17.95
CA LEU A 58 4.77 -25.30 -18.48
C LEU A 58 3.79 -24.73 -17.45
N HIS A 59 4.31 -24.28 -16.31
CA HIS A 59 3.50 -23.91 -15.15
C HIS A 59 4.21 -22.83 -14.32
N PHE A 60 3.49 -21.77 -13.94
CA PHE A 60 4.02 -20.70 -13.08
C PHE A 60 4.15 -21.08 -11.61
N LYS A 61 3.58 -22.19 -11.16
CA LYS A 61 3.72 -22.64 -9.78
C LYS A 61 5.18 -22.83 -9.41
N ASN A 62 5.60 -22.20 -8.31
CA ASN A 62 6.97 -22.06 -7.81
C ASN A 62 7.91 -21.17 -8.66
N ALA A 63 7.41 -20.51 -9.71
CA ALA A 63 8.17 -19.46 -10.37
C ALA A 63 8.27 -18.24 -9.45
N ILE A 64 9.31 -17.43 -9.67
CA ILE A 64 9.59 -16.26 -8.83
C ILE A 64 9.45 -14.94 -9.62
N PHE A 65 9.17 -13.86 -8.88
CA PHE A 65 9.42 -12.51 -9.38
C PHE A 65 10.91 -12.21 -9.21
N HIS A 66 11.67 -12.39 -10.29
CA HIS A 66 13.13 -12.30 -10.27
C HIS A 66 13.65 -10.88 -10.44
N ARG A 67 12.79 -9.92 -10.80
CA ARG A 67 13.15 -8.52 -11.03
C ARG A 67 12.01 -7.59 -10.60
N VAL A 68 12.31 -6.64 -9.73
CA VAL A 68 11.35 -5.66 -9.19
C VAL A 68 11.97 -4.27 -9.23
N ILE A 69 11.28 -3.32 -9.83
CA ILE A 69 11.71 -1.92 -9.88
C ILE A 69 10.55 -1.07 -9.39
N GLN A 70 10.77 -0.42 -8.24
CA GLN A 70 9.81 0.49 -7.64
C GLN A 70 9.46 1.63 -8.60
N ASP A 71 8.19 2.02 -8.63
CA ASP A 71 7.66 3.05 -9.54
C ASP A 71 7.88 2.69 -11.02
N PHE A 72 7.89 1.39 -11.32
CA PHE A 72 7.97 0.88 -12.69
C PHE A 72 7.15 -0.41 -12.86
N MET A 73 7.67 -1.56 -12.40
CA MET A 73 7.05 -2.86 -12.62
C MET A 73 7.61 -3.98 -11.73
N ILE A 74 6.87 -5.07 -11.64
CA ILE A 74 7.32 -6.36 -11.07
C ILE A 74 7.32 -7.43 -12.18
N GLN A 75 8.44 -8.12 -12.38
CA GLN A 75 8.65 -9.07 -13.48
C GLN A 75 8.89 -10.49 -12.98
N GLY A 76 8.23 -11.45 -13.61
CA GLY A 76 8.28 -12.88 -13.29
C GLY A 76 8.13 -13.76 -14.54
N GLY A 77 7.79 -15.03 -14.32
CA GLY A 77 7.45 -15.97 -15.39
C GLY A 77 8.61 -16.74 -16.01
N ASP A 78 9.84 -16.58 -15.50
CA ASP A 78 10.95 -17.48 -15.80
C ASP A 78 10.89 -18.70 -14.87
N PHE A 79 10.14 -19.72 -15.29
CA PHE A 79 10.01 -20.98 -14.55
C PHE A 79 11.12 -22.00 -14.86
N THR A 80 12.05 -21.70 -15.78
CA THR A 80 13.13 -22.63 -16.14
C THR A 80 14.41 -22.34 -15.38
N ASP A 81 14.85 -21.08 -15.41
CA ASP A 81 16.14 -20.64 -14.87
C ASP A 81 15.98 -19.68 -13.69
N GLY A 82 14.80 -19.08 -13.54
CA GLY A 82 14.43 -18.25 -12.38
C GLY A 82 15.19 -16.94 -12.27
N ASN A 83 15.82 -16.45 -13.34
CA ASN A 83 16.70 -15.28 -13.30
C ASN A 83 16.52 -14.31 -14.49
N GLY A 84 15.56 -14.59 -15.37
CA GLY A 84 15.22 -13.75 -16.52
C GLY A 84 15.88 -14.20 -17.82
N THR A 85 16.76 -15.21 -17.83
CA THR A 85 17.33 -15.77 -19.07
C THR A 85 16.49 -16.89 -19.66
N GLY A 86 15.55 -17.42 -18.89
CA GLY A 86 14.77 -18.60 -19.22
C GLY A 86 13.33 -18.34 -19.68
N GLY A 87 12.51 -19.37 -19.50
CA GLY A 87 11.11 -19.43 -19.92
C GLY A 87 10.92 -20.00 -21.33
N GLU A 88 9.71 -20.46 -21.60
CA GLU A 88 9.20 -20.85 -22.91
C GLU A 88 7.67 -20.74 -22.94
N SER A 89 7.09 -20.54 -24.12
CA SER A 89 5.63 -20.46 -24.29
C SER A 89 5.00 -21.84 -24.51
N ILE A 90 3.68 -21.91 -24.41
CA ILE A 90 2.94 -23.13 -24.77
C ILE A 90 3.02 -23.47 -26.27
N TYR A 91 3.50 -22.55 -27.11
CA TYR A 91 3.64 -22.70 -28.55
C TYR A 91 5.08 -23.09 -28.98
N GLY A 92 6.00 -23.20 -28.02
CA GLY A 92 7.44 -23.37 -28.25
C GLY A 92 8.25 -22.29 -27.53
N GLU A 93 9.54 -22.16 -27.87
CA GLU A 93 10.43 -21.26 -27.14
C GLU A 93 9.94 -19.80 -27.16
N LYS A 94 9.52 -19.31 -28.33
CA LYS A 94 9.07 -17.93 -28.56
C LYS A 94 7.83 -17.88 -29.45
N PHE A 95 7.03 -16.82 -29.32
CA PHE A 95 5.93 -16.49 -30.23
C PHE A 95 5.88 -14.99 -30.59
N PRO A 96 5.26 -14.62 -31.74
CA PRO A 96 5.19 -13.23 -32.22
C PRO A 96 4.41 -12.27 -31.31
N ASP A 97 4.63 -10.97 -31.49
CA ASP A 97 3.79 -9.94 -30.90
C ASP A 97 2.41 -9.99 -31.57
N GLU A 98 1.35 -10.10 -30.78
CA GLU A 98 0.00 -10.34 -31.32
C GLU A 98 -0.67 -9.06 -31.80
N ALA A 99 -0.80 -8.07 -30.91
CA ALA A 99 -1.31 -6.73 -31.23
C ALA A 99 -0.97 -5.72 -30.11
N PHE A 100 -0.93 -4.44 -30.44
CA PHE A 100 -0.77 -3.33 -29.50
C PHE A 100 -2.06 -2.49 -29.45
N LYS A 101 -3.10 -3.04 -28.82
CA LYS A 101 -4.44 -2.42 -28.78
C LYS A 101 -4.66 -1.50 -27.56
N VAL A 102 -3.78 -1.58 -26.58
CA VAL A 102 -3.87 -0.90 -25.28
C VAL A 102 -2.50 -0.31 -24.97
N ASN A 103 -2.48 0.86 -24.34
CA ASN A 103 -1.28 1.55 -23.88
C ASN A 103 -1.04 1.31 -22.39
N HIS A 104 0.20 1.46 -21.93
CA HIS A 104 0.56 1.31 -20.52
C HIS A 104 0.30 2.61 -19.74
N ASP A 105 -0.94 3.10 -19.79
CA ASP A 105 -1.33 4.40 -19.22
C ASP A 105 -1.69 4.31 -17.73
N GLU A 106 -1.85 3.10 -17.20
CA GLU A 106 -2.29 2.84 -15.82
C GLU A 106 -1.41 1.77 -15.11
N PRO A 107 -1.35 1.78 -13.77
CA PRO A 107 -0.75 0.69 -13.02
C PRO A 107 -1.55 -0.62 -13.17
N PHE A 108 -0.94 -1.72 -12.76
CA PHE A 108 -1.52 -3.05 -12.68
C PHE A 108 -1.87 -3.72 -14.01
N MET A 109 -1.26 -3.27 -15.10
CA MET A 109 -1.39 -3.87 -16.42
C MET A 109 -0.46 -5.07 -16.55
N LEU A 110 -0.98 -6.17 -17.08
CA LEU A 110 -0.18 -7.35 -17.43
C LEU A 110 0.37 -7.20 -18.84
N SER A 111 1.67 -7.35 -18.99
CA SER A 111 2.34 -7.19 -20.28
C SER A 111 3.50 -8.16 -20.46
N MET A 112 3.74 -8.59 -21.70
CA MET A 112 4.76 -9.59 -22.02
C MET A 112 6.15 -8.99 -21.92
N ALA A 113 7.06 -9.65 -21.19
CA ALA A 113 8.47 -9.37 -21.29
C ALA A 113 9.04 -10.01 -22.56
N ASN A 114 9.91 -9.28 -23.26
CA ASN A 114 10.56 -9.76 -24.48
C ASN A 114 12.00 -9.25 -24.57
N SER A 115 12.76 -9.78 -25.52
CA SER A 115 14.15 -9.39 -25.83
C SER A 115 14.22 -8.77 -27.23
N GLY A 116 13.21 -7.96 -27.58
CA GLY A 116 13.01 -7.40 -28.92
C GLY A 116 11.77 -7.98 -29.62
N PRO A 117 11.42 -7.46 -30.81
CA PRO A 117 10.19 -7.82 -31.51
C PRO A 117 10.02 -9.32 -31.70
N ASN A 118 8.80 -9.82 -31.46
CA ASN A 118 8.40 -11.21 -31.68
C ASN A 118 9.14 -12.26 -30.83
N THR A 119 9.58 -11.89 -29.63
CA THR A 119 10.31 -12.78 -28.71
C THR A 119 9.57 -13.03 -27.39
N ASN A 120 8.24 -13.10 -27.44
CA ASN A 120 7.40 -13.43 -26.30
C ASN A 120 7.60 -14.90 -25.90
N GLY A 121 7.75 -15.17 -24.60
CA GLY A 121 7.88 -16.53 -24.06
C GLY A 121 6.86 -16.75 -22.94
N SER A 122 7.34 -16.99 -21.73
CA SER A 122 6.51 -17.04 -20.52
C SER A 122 6.67 -15.86 -19.59
N GLN A 123 7.75 -15.08 -19.74
CA GLN A 123 8.02 -13.95 -18.87
C GLN A 123 7.01 -12.82 -19.10
N PHE A 124 6.61 -12.20 -18.00
CA PHE A 124 5.64 -11.12 -17.97
C PHE A 124 6.05 -10.11 -16.91
N PHE A 125 5.46 -8.93 -16.97
CA PHE A 125 5.51 -7.96 -15.89
C PHE A 125 4.12 -7.41 -15.58
N ILE A 126 3.96 -6.94 -14.34
CA ILE A 126 2.82 -6.16 -13.89
C ILE A 126 3.31 -4.74 -13.65
N THR A 127 2.71 -3.75 -14.33
CA THR A 127 3.07 -2.34 -14.11
C THR A 127 2.66 -1.88 -12.72
N THR A 128 3.38 -0.92 -12.15
CA THR A 128 3.01 -0.28 -10.88
C THR A 128 2.81 1.24 -11.01
N THR A 129 3.07 1.77 -12.20
CA THR A 129 2.78 3.13 -12.64
C THR A 129 2.50 3.13 -14.15
N ALA A 130 2.18 4.29 -14.72
CA ALA A 130 2.12 4.45 -16.18
C ALA A 130 3.51 4.31 -16.81
N THR A 131 3.63 3.49 -17.85
CA THR A 131 4.90 3.20 -18.53
C THR A 131 4.80 3.38 -20.06
N PRO A 132 4.44 4.59 -20.56
CA PRO A 132 4.17 4.82 -21.98
C PRO A 132 5.40 4.58 -22.90
N HIS A 133 6.61 4.59 -22.33
CA HIS A 133 7.83 4.25 -23.07
C HIS A 133 7.90 2.77 -23.51
N LEU A 134 7.02 1.90 -22.99
CA LEU A 134 6.85 0.50 -23.36
C LEU A 134 5.78 0.26 -24.44
N ASP A 135 5.04 1.30 -24.82
CA ASP A 135 3.97 1.18 -25.81
C ASP A 135 4.52 0.74 -27.16
N ASN A 136 3.73 -0.10 -27.85
CA ASN A 136 4.09 -0.72 -29.12
C ASN A 136 5.36 -1.59 -29.09
N LYS A 137 5.89 -1.91 -27.90
CA LYS A 137 7.05 -2.79 -27.70
C LYS A 137 6.70 -4.04 -26.90
N HIS A 138 5.75 -3.93 -25.98
CA HIS A 138 5.31 -5.03 -25.13
C HIS A 138 3.79 -5.22 -25.27
N VAL A 139 3.37 -6.47 -25.46
CA VAL A 139 1.96 -6.81 -25.65
C VAL A 139 1.25 -6.81 -24.30
N ILE A 140 0.33 -5.87 -24.09
CA ILE A 140 -0.59 -5.87 -22.96
C ILE A 140 -1.65 -6.94 -23.19
N PHE A 141 -1.85 -7.82 -22.21
CA PHE A 141 -2.75 -8.96 -22.33
C PHE A 141 -3.70 -9.16 -21.15
N GLY A 142 -3.70 -8.25 -20.17
CA GLY A 142 -4.62 -8.30 -19.05
C GLY A 142 -4.41 -7.18 -18.05
N LYS A 143 -5.13 -7.26 -16.94
CA LYS A 143 -4.93 -6.40 -15.77
C LYS A 143 -5.23 -7.12 -14.46
N VAL A 144 -4.65 -6.63 -13.37
CA VAL A 144 -5.04 -7.06 -12.01
C VAL A 144 -6.43 -6.48 -11.70
N ILE A 145 -7.33 -7.35 -11.28
CA ILE A 145 -8.69 -6.99 -10.86
C ILE A 145 -8.90 -7.14 -9.36
N SER A 146 -7.99 -7.80 -8.64
CA SER A 146 -7.95 -7.85 -7.19
C SER A 146 -6.57 -8.24 -6.68
N GLY A 147 -6.19 -7.79 -5.47
CA GLY A 147 -4.87 -8.03 -4.90
C GLY A 147 -3.84 -6.97 -5.30
N LYS A 148 -4.30 -5.74 -5.63
CA LYS A 148 -3.43 -4.60 -5.95
C LYS A 148 -2.45 -4.30 -4.80
N SER A 149 -2.91 -4.40 -3.55
CA SER A 149 -2.06 -4.30 -2.35
C SER A 149 -0.92 -5.33 -2.29
N VAL A 150 -1.13 -6.56 -2.80
CA VAL A 150 -0.07 -7.58 -2.90
C VAL A 150 0.98 -7.15 -3.91
N VAL A 151 0.58 -6.64 -5.08
CA VAL A 151 1.49 -6.08 -6.08
C VAL A 151 2.31 -4.93 -5.50
N ARG A 152 1.66 -4.00 -4.78
CA ARG A 152 2.33 -2.88 -4.07
C ARG A 152 3.28 -3.36 -2.98
N HIS A 153 2.97 -4.47 -2.31
CA HIS A 153 3.86 -5.05 -1.31
C HIS A 153 5.12 -5.59 -1.99
N ILE A 154 4.97 -6.36 -3.08
CA ILE A 154 6.11 -6.88 -3.87
C ILE A 154 6.98 -5.73 -4.35
N GLU A 155 6.37 -4.68 -4.91
CA GLU A 155 7.05 -3.47 -5.43
C GLU A 155 7.98 -2.80 -4.40
N ARG A 156 7.61 -2.83 -3.11
CA ARG A 156 8.34 -2.14 -2.04
C ARG A 156 9.42 -2.99 -1.36
N ILE A 157 9.57 -4.25 -1.76
CA ILE A 157 10.63 -5.10 -1.23
C ILE A 157 11.97 -4.51 -1.65
N ALA A 158 12.90 -4.40 -0.70
CA ALA A 158 14.24 -3.93 -1.01
C ALA A 158 14.93 -4.87 -2.01
N THR A 159 15.54 -4.32 -3.05
CA THR A 159 16.24 -5.06 -4.09
C THR A 159 17.75 -4.94 -3.98
N ASP A 160 18.48 -5.81 -4.68
CA ASP A 160 19.91 -5.70 -4.90
C ASP A 160 20.25 -4.83 -6.13
N SER A 161 21.54 -4.76 -6.49
CA SER A 161 22.02 -3.97 -7.64
C SER A 161 21.55 -4.48 -9.00
N SER A 162 20.95 -5.66 -9.06
CA SER A 162 20.41 -6.28 -10.27
C SER A 162 18.88 -6.27 -10.27
N ASP A 163 18.27 -5.42 -9.43
CA ASP A 163 16.82 -5.30 -9.23
C ASP A 163 16.17 -6.59 -8.70
N LYS A 164 16.95 -7.55 -8.17
CA LYS A 164 16.40 -8.78 -7.59
C LYS A 164 15.90 -8.51 -6.17
N PRO A 165 14.67 -8.94 -5.80
CA PRO A 165 14.19 -8.86 -4.43
C PRO A 165 15.13 -9.55 -3.43
N LYS A 166 15.38 -8.91 -2.28
CA LYS A 166 16.18 -9.51 -1.17
C LYS A 166 15.46 -10.64 -0.45
N GLU A 167 14.13 -10.63 -0.50
CA GLU A 167 13.28 -11.72 -0.02
C GLU A 167 12.67 -12.41 -1.25
N ASP A 168 12.70 -13.73 -1.29
CA ASP A 168 12.13 -14.47 -2.40
C ASP A 168 10.62 -14.23 -2.51
N VAL A 169 10.17 -13.82 -3.69
CA VAL A 169 8.76 -13.60 -4.01
C VAL A 169 8.32 -14.72 -4.94
N ILE A 170 7.54 -15.66 -4.42
CA ILE A 170 7.23 -16.93 -5.07
C ILE A 170 5.73 -16.98 -5.40
N ILE A 171 5.40 -17.41 -6.62
CA ILE A 171 4.05 -17.83 -7.00
C ILE A 171 3.83 -19.22 -6.40
N ALA A 172 3.35 -19.28 -5.16
CA ALA A 172 3.18 -20.51 -4.39
C ALA A 172 2.14 -21.45 -5.00
N ASP A 173 1.10 -20.87 -5.61
CA ASP A 173 0.09 -21.60 -6.38
C ASP A 173 -0.52 -20.68 -7.45
N CYS A 174 -1.05 -21.27 -8.51
CA CYS A 174 -1.71 -20.51 -9.58
C CYS A 174 -2.76 -21.36 -10.29
N GLY A 175 -3.67 -20.70 -10.99
CA GLY A 175 -4.71 -21.40 -11.74
C GLY A 175 -5.69 -20.46 -12.42
N GLU A 176 -6.65 -21.08 -13.11
CA GLU A 176 -7.80 -20.40 -13.69
C GLU A 176 -8.95 -20.37 -12.67
N VAL A 177 -9.58 -19.21 -12.55
CA VAL A 177 -10.73 -18.95 -11.68
C VAL A 177 -11.98 -19.45 -12.38
N LYS A 178 -12.85 -20.16 -11.66
CA LYS A 178 -14.10 -20.65 -12.25
C LYS A 178 -15.02 -19.48 -12.61
N ALA A 179 -15.83 -19.64 -13.65
CA ALA A 179 -16.72 -18.57 -14.13
C ALA A 179 -17.75 -18.12 -13.07
N ASP A 180 -18.23 -19.05 -12.25
CA ASP A 180 -19.19 -18.83 -11.16
C ASP A 180 -18.54 -18.39 -9.84
N GLU A 181 -17.21 -18.44 -9.76
CA GLU A 181 -16.50 -17.98 -8.58
C GLU A 181 -16.57 -16.46 -8.50
N LEU A 182 -17.23 -15.99 -7.44
CA LEU A 182 -17.14 -14.59 -7.02
C LEU A 182 -15.70 -14.35 -6.61
N ILE A 183 -14.96 -13.65 -7.48
CA ILE A 183 -13.77 -12.94 -7.05
C ILE A 183 -14.33 -11.80 -6.21
N GLU A 184 -14.55 -12.08 -4.94
CA GLU A 184 -14.63 -11.02 -3.96
C GLU A 184 -13.34 -10.24 -4.18
N ALA A 185 -13.45 -8.98 -4.65
CA ALA A 185 -12.36 -8.02 -4.59
C ALA A 185 -11.85 -8.20 -3.17
N ARG A 186 -10.71 -8.89 -3.02
CA ARG A 186 -10.34 -9.51 -1.77
C ARG A 186 -10.11 -8.33 -0.87
N LYS A 187 -11.16 -8.05 -0.10
CA LYS A 187 -11.13 -7.19 1.04
C LYS A 187 -9.90 -7.68 1.75
N VAL A 188 -8.96 -6.81 2.01
CA VAL A 188 -8.16 -6.99 3.22
C VAL A 188 -9.15 -6.78 4.38
N ASP A 189 -10.19 -7.63 4.46
CA ASP A 189 -11.13 -7.65 5.55
C ASP A 189 -10.34 -8.34 6.65
N ASP A 190 -9.58 -7.52 7.37
CA ASP A 190 -9.03 -7.82 8.68
C ASP A 190 -10.15 -8.03 9.73
N GLY A 191 -11.33 -8.47 9.30
CA GLY A 191 -12.56 -8.64 10.06
C GLY A 191 -13.29 -7.33 10.38
N THR A 192 -12.99 -6.23 9.69
CA THR A 192 -13.55 -4.91 9.95
C THR A 192 -14.64 -4.44 8.99
N GLY A 193 -14.80 -5.10 7.84
CA GLY A 193 -15.65 -4.63 6.74
C GLY A 193 -15.06 -3.42 5.99
N ASP A 194 -13.74 -3.25 5.99
CA ASP A 194 -13.07 -2.26 5.14
C ASP A 194 -13.00 -2.81 3.71
N ILE A 195 -13.63 -2.09 2.77
CA ILE A 195 -13.74 -2.51 1.37
C ILE A 195 -12.74 -1.80 0.46
N TYR A 196 -12.01 -0.82 0.99
CA TYR A 196 -11.17 0.04 0.17
C TYR A 196 -9.76 -0.56 0.01
N GLU A 197 -9.11 -0.27 -1.10
CA GLU A 197 -7.69 -0.57 -1.32
C GLU A 197 -6.80 0.24 -0.37
N GLU A 198 -5.53 -0.15 -0.28
CA GLU A 198 -4.57 0.51 0.63
C GLU A 198 -4.22 1.95 0.21
N PHE A 199 -4.31 2.22 -1.10
CA PHE A 199 -4.08 3.53 -1.70
C PHE A 199 -5.33 3.95 -2.47
N ILE A 200 -5.79 5.18 -2.26
CA ILE A 200 -7.04 5.68 -2.84
C ILE A 200 -7.01 5.68 -4.38
N LYS A 201 -5.86 6.02 -4.96
CA LYS A 201 -5.63 6.00 -6.42
C LYS A 201 -5.71 4.62 -7.06
N ASP A 202 -5.56 3.57 -6.25
CA ASP A 202 -5.61 2.19 -6.72
C ASP A 202 -7.03 1.62 -6.53
N ASP A 203 -7.98 2.36 -5.95
CA ASP A 203 -9.32 1.90 -5.58
C ASP A 203 -10.38 2.17 -6.65
N ASP A 204 -10.94 1.11 -7.23
CA ASP A 204 -11.97 1.23 -8.28
C ASP A 204 -13.34 1.67 -7.74
N ASN A 205 -13.55 1.65 -6.41
CA ASN A 205 -14.81 2.07 -5.77
C ASN A 205 -14.83 3.55 -5.41
N VAL A 206 -13.72 4.26 -5.60
CA VAL A 206 -13.59 5.68 -5.26
C VAL A 206 -13.44 6.50 -6.53
N ASP A 207 -14.49 7.23 -6.88
CA ASP A 207 -14.41 8.26 -7.92
C ASP A 207 -13.60 9.47 -7.41
N MET A 208 -12.36 9.60 -7.88
CA MET A 208 -11.43 10.68 -7.52
C MET A 208 -11.88 12.05 -8.05
N GLU A 209 -12.75 12.09 -9.06
CA GLU A 209 -13.32 13.35 -9.58
C GLU A 209 -14.52 13.81 -8.73
N SER A 210 -14.99 12.97 -7.81
CA SER A 210 -16.11 13.26 -6.91
C SER A 210 -15.64 13.47 -5.47
N PRO A 211 -15.55 14.72 -4.97
CA PRO A 211 -15.17 15.00 -3.58
C PRO A 211 -16.01 14.22 -2.58
N LYS A 212 -17.31 14.09 -2.86
CA LYS A 212 -18.25 13.33 -2.03
C LYS A 212 -17.85 11.85 -1.91
N SER A 213 -17.47 11.20 -3.02
CA SER A 213 -17.02 9.81 -3.04
C SER A 213 -15.77 9.62 -2.17
N VAL A 214 -14.80 10.52 -2.31
CA VAL A 214 -13.56 10.50 -1.53
C VAL A 214 -13.82 10.73 -0.05
N PHE A 215 -14.65 11.71 0.30
CA PHE A 215 -15.00 12.01 1.69
C PHE A 215 -15.74 10.86 2.37
N GLU A 216 -16.60 10.16 1.65
CA GLU A 216 -17.29 8.97 2.13
C GLU A 216 -16.31 7.84 2.41
N ALA A 217 -15.33 7.60 1.53
CA ALA A 217 -14.29 6.61 1.74
C ALA A 217 -13.44 6.90 2.99
N ILE A 218 -12.90 8.12 3.10
CA ILE A 218 -12.11 8.58 4.26
C ILE A 218 -12.93 8.42 5.55
N SER A 219 -14.18 8.88 5.54
CA SER A 219 -15.07 8.83 6.71
C SER A 219 -15.41 7.41 7.12
N THR A 220 -15.61 6.51 6.15
CA THR A 220 -15.90 5.09 6.40
C THR A 220 -14.70 4.41 7.04
N ILE A 221 -13.50 4.55 6.47
CA ILE A 221 -12.26 3.98 7.03
C ILE A 221 -11.99 4.52 8.45
N LYS A 222 -12.14 5.84 8.65
CA LYS A 222 -12.02 6.47 9.97
C LYS A 222 -13.07 5.95 10.96
N SER A 223 -14.30 5.70 10.52
CA SER A 223 -15.36 5.12 11.36
C SER A 223 -15.00 3.71 11.80
N ILE A 224 -14.43 2.90 10.90
CA ILE A 224 -13.88 1.58 11.23
C ILE A 224 -12.78 1.69 12.28
N GLY A 225 -11.80 2.57 12.09
CA GLY A 225 -10.74 2.82 13.09
C GLY A 225 -11.30 3.21 14.46
N THR A 226 -12.43 3.93 14.49
CA THR A 226 -13.14 4.32 15.71
C THR A 226 -13.88 3.14 16.36
N LYS A 227 -14.45 2.24 15.56
CA LYS A 227 -15.03 0.99 16.07
C LYS A 227 -13.95 0.11 16.70
N SER A 228 -12.81 -0.07 16.03
CA SER A 228 -11.67 -0.83 16.56
C SER A 228 -11.11 -0.21 17.85
N PHE A 229 -10.99 1.12 17.89
CA PHE A 229 -10.57 1.84 19.11
C PHE A 229 -11.49 1.54 20.29
N LYS A 230 -12.81 1.60 20.08
CA LYS A 230 -13.82 1.32 21.11
C LYS A 230 -13.82 -0.15 21.54
N ALA A 231 -13.47 -1.06 20.64
CA ALA A 231 -13.30 -2.47 20.93
C ALA A 231 -11.98 -2.79 21.67
N GLY A 232 -11.07 -1.83 21.81
CA GLY A 232 -9.77 -2.00 22.45
C GLY A 232 -8.66 -2.54 21.55
N ASP A 233 -8.95 -2.76 20.25
CA ASP A 233 -7.95 -3.16 19.25
C ASP A 233 -7.20 -1.91 18.75
N LEU A 234 -6.17 -1.51 19.50
CA LEU A 234 -5.44 -0.27 19.28
C LEU A 234 -4.53 -0.33 18.06
N GLU A 235 -3.94 -1.48 17.77
CA GLU A 235 -3.09 -1.70 16.60
C GLU A 235 -3.90 -1.55 15.31
N LYS A 236 -5.07 -2.20 15.25
CA LYS A 236 -5.97 -2.09 14.10
C LYS A 236 -6.58 -0.71 13.99
N SER A 237 -6.96 -0.11 15.12
CA SER A 237 -7.43 1.28 15.16
C SER A 237 -6.41 2.23 14.55
N LEU A 238 -5.14 2.12 14.94
CA LEU A 238 -4.06 2.92 14.39
C LEU A 238 -3.93 2.71 12.88
N SER A 239 -3.87 1.45 12.43
CA SER A 239 -3.76 1.11 11.00
C SER A 239 -4.85 1.77 10.15
N LYS A 240 -6.12 1.70 10.59
CA LYS A 240 -7.24 2.31 9.87
C LYS A 240 -7.20 3.84 9.90
N TYR A 241 -6.81 4.46 11.01
CA TYR A 241 -6.66 5.92 11.05
C TYR A 241 -5.51 6.41 10.16
N GLU A 242 -4.40 5.68 10.10
CA GLU A 242 -3.29 6.00 9.20
C GLU A 242 -3.70 5.82 7.72
N LYS A 243 -4.53 4.82 7.40
CA LYS A 243 -5.11 4.65 6.07
C LYS A 243 -6.02 5.82 5.69
N ALA A 244 -6.93 6.21 6.58
CA ALA A 244 -7.81 7.35 6.36
C ALA A 244 -7.03 8.66 6.20
N SER A 245 -5.93 8.86 6.96
CA SER A 245 -5.09 10.06 6.78
C SER A 245 -4.37 10.05 5.44
N ARG A 246 -3.85 8.90 4.98
CA ARG A 246 -3.25 8.76 3.64
C ARG A 246 -4.24 9.08 2.53
N PHE A 247 -5.46 8.54 2.60
CA PHE A 247 -6.50 8.84 1.61
C PHE A 247 -6.78 10.34 1.52
N ALA A 248 -6.81 11.03 2.66
CA ALA A 248 -6.99 12.47 2.69
C ALA A 248 -5.77 13.24 2.16
N GLU A 249 -4.54 12.78 2.45
CA GLU A 249 -3.28 13.34 1.92
C GLU A 249 -3.18 13.21 0.39
N ASP A 250 -3.56 12.05 -0.14
CA ASP A 250 -3.51 11.73 -1.58
C ASP A 250 -4.61 12.45 -2.38
N TYR A 251 -5.61 13.05 -1.72
CA TYR A 251 -6.67 13.82 -2.37
C TYR A 251 -6.33 15.31 -2.43
N PHE A 252 -5.83 15.75 -3.58
CA PHE A 252 -5.49 17.16 -3.84
C PHE A 252 -5.75 17.58 -5.31
N PRO A 253 -7.01 17.56 -5.79
CA PRO A 253 -7.37 18.07 -7.11
C PRO A 253 -7.08 19.57 -7.24
N GLU A 254 -6.79 20.03 -8.47
CA GLU A 254 -6.52 21.45 -8.76
C GLU A 254 -7.78 22.33 -8.72
N ASP A 255 -8.97 21.73 -8.79
CA ASP A 255 -10.26 22.39 -9.04
C ASP A 255 -11.28 22.25 -7.90
N LEU A 256 -10.85 21.89 -6.69
CA LEU A 256 -11.73 21.83 -5.53
C LEU A 256 -12.34 23.19 -5.17
N SER A 257 -13.60 23.18 -4.74
CA SER A 257 -14.24 24.36 -4.15
C SER A 257 -13.62 24.68 -2.78
N ASP A 258 -13.69 25.95 -2.35
CA ASP A 258 -13.24 26.36 -1.01
C ASP A 258 -13.91 25.57 0.12
N GLU A 259 -15.16 25.14 -0.08
CA GLU A 259 -15.91 24.33 0.88
C GLU A 259 -15.37 22.89 0.96
N ASP A 260 -15.03 22.31 -0.19
CA ASP A 260 -14.43 20.97 -0.26
C ASP A 260 -13.01 20.96 0.30
N ILE A 261 -12.21 21.99 0.03
CA ILE A 261 -10.87 22.17 0.61
C ILE A 261 -10.96 22.20 2.14
N ARG A 262 -11.89 22.99 2.69
CA ARG A 262 -12.13 23.02 4.15
C ARG A 262 -12.55 21.65 4.69
N THR A 263 -13.44 20.97 3.97
CA THR A 263 -13.95 19.65 4.37
C THR A 263 -12.83 18.60 4.41
N VAL A 264 -11.98 18.53 3.38
CA VAL A 264 -10.85 17.59 3.37
C VAL A 264 -9.82 17.95 4.44
N ASN A 265 -9.55 19.24 4.69
CA ASN A 265 -8.65 19.68 5.75
C ASN A 265 -9.16 19.31 7.15
N GLN A 266 -10.46 19.48 7.41
CA GLN A 266 -11.08 19.02 8.66
C GLN A 266 -11.00 17.50 8.82
N LEU A 267 -11.18 16.73 7.74
CA LEU A 267 -10.98 15.28 7.75
C LEU A 267 -9.52 14.91 8.03
N LYS A 268 -8.54 15.58 7.40
CA LYS A 268 -7.09 15.40 7.65
C LYS A 268 -6.76 15.61 9.13
N VAL A 269 -7.10 16.78 9.68
CA VAL A 269 -6.87 17.11 11.09
C VAL A 269 -7.48 16.05 11.99
N SER A 270 -8.73 15.68 11.74
CA SER A 270 -9.43 14.69 12.55
C SER A 270 -8.76 13.30 12.51
N CYS A 271 -8.29 12.85 11.34
CA CYS A 271 -7.54 11.60 11.21
C CYS A 271 -6.19 11.66 11.94
N TYR A 272 -5.39 12.70 11.73
CA TYR A 272 -4.11 12.89 12.41
C TYR A 272 -4.23 12.98 13.94
N LEU A 273 -5.28 13.65 14.41
CA LEU A 273 -5.61 13.68 15.82
C LEU A 273 -5.89 12.25 16.34
N ASN A 274 -6.65 11.45 15.62
CA ASN A 274 -6.91 10.06 16.04
C ASN A 274 -5.63 9.20 16.00
N VAL A 275 -4.83 9.29 14.94
CA VAL A 275 -3.51 8.62 14.84
C VAL A 275 -2.63 8.98 16.05
N SER A 276 -2.45 10.27 16.33
CA SER A 276 -1.59 10.71 17.44
C SER A 276 -2.10 10.25 18.81
N LEU A 277 -3.42 10.19 19.01
CA LEU A 277 -4.01 9.67 20.25
C LEU A 277 -3.71 8.18 20.44
N VAL A 278 -3.93 7.36 19.42
CA VAL A 278 -3.75 5.91 19.51
C VAL A 278 -2.27 5.58 19.62
N ALA A 279 -1.42 6.21 18.80
CA ALA A 279 0.02 6.02 18.83
C ALA A 279 0.62 6.35 20.22
N LEU A 280 0.14 7.39 20.90
CA LEU A 280 0.50 7.67 22.29
C LEU A 280 0.14 6.53 23.25
N LYS A 281 -1.05 5.96 23.12
CA LYS A 281 -1.54 4.89 24.00
C LYS A 281 -0.73 3.60 23.88
N ILE A 282 -0.19 3.31 22.69
CA ILE A 282 0.64 2.14 22.43
C ILE A 282 2.15 2.46 22.37
N ASN A 283 2.56 3.61 22.91
CA ASN A 283 3.95 4.04 23.04
C ASN A 283 4.73 4.19 21.72
N LYS A 284 4.04 4.37 20.59
CA LYS A 284 4.65 4.70 19.28
C LYS A 284 4.89 6.21 19.16
N TYR A 285 5.79 6.74 19.98
CA TYR A 285 5.97 8.19 20.13
C TYR A 285 6.38 8.90 18.83
N GLY A 286 7.22 8.28 17.99
CA GLY A 286 7.60 8.87 16.69
C GLY A 286 6.40 9.06 15.76
N VAL A 287 5.49 8.08 15.72
CA VAL A 287 4.23 8.16 14.95
C VAL A 287 3.33 9.26 15.52
N ALA A 288 3.21 9.32 16.86
CA ALA A 288 2.42 10.36 17.51
C ALA A 288 2.93 11.78 17.21
N ILE A 289 4.25 11.98 17.26
CA ILE A 289 4.89 13.27 16.95
C ILE A 289 4.63 13.66 15.51
N LYS A 290 4.83 12.73 14.56
CA LYS A 290 4.61 12.98 13.12
C LYS A 290 3.16 13.37 12.87
N ALA A 291 2.20 12.55 13.31
CA ALA A 291 0.79 12.81 13.09
C ALA A 291 0.32 14.12 13.72
N ALA A 292 0.71 14.41 14.97
CA ALA A 292 0.34 15.67 15.61
C ALA A 292 0.97 16.89 14.90
N SER A 293 2.18 16.74 14.34
CA SER A 293 2.82 17.81 13.56
C SER A 293 2.10 18.03 12.23
N ASN A 294 1.68 16.97 11.55
CA ASN A 294 0.87 17.08 10.33
C ASN A 294 -0.48 17.76 10.59
N ALA A 295 -1.14 17.46 11.72
CA ALA A 295 -2.35 18.19 12.12
C ALA A 295 -2.07 19.69 12.27
N LEU A 296 -0.97 20.05 12.94
CA LEU A 296 -0.57 21.45 13.17
C LEU A 296 -0.19 22.21 11.90
N SER A 297 0.22 21.50 10.85
CA SER A 297 0.55 22.09 9.54
C SER A 297 -0.61 22.05 8.56
N THR A 298 -1.79 21.54 8.96
CA THR A 298 -2.97 21.54 8.09
C THR A 298 -3.68 22.88 8.20
N ASP A 299 -4.07 23.46 7.07
CA ASP A 299 -4.84 24.70 7.02
C ASP A 299 -6.20 24.53 7.72
N ASP A 300 -6.78 25.66 8.15
CA ASP A 300 -8.09 25.72 8.83
C ASP A 300 -8.21 24.91 10.14
N ILE A 301 -7.08 24.51 10.76
CA ILE A 301 -7.12 23.84 12.06
C ILE A 301 -7.76 24.72 13.14
N GLU A 302 -8.80 24.21 13.81
CA GLU A 302 -9.48 24.96 14.85
C GLU A 302 -8.60 25.10 16.11
N PRO A 303 -8.74 26.17 16.91
CA PRO A 303 -7.94 26.37 18.13
C PRO A 303 -8.00 25.17 19.09
N LYS A 304 -9.18 24.55 19.25
CA LYS A 304 -9.35 23.38 20.13
C LYS A 304 -8.60 22.15 19.60
N GLU A 305 -8.52 22.00 18.28
CA GLU A 305 -7.80 20.92 17.62
C GLU A 305 -6.29 21.15 17.67
N LYS A 306 -5.86 22.39 17.45
CA LYS A 306 -4.48 22.83 17.63
C LYS A 306 -3.98 22.50 19.05
N ALA A 307 -4.75 22.84 20.07
CA ALA A 307 -4.41 22.53 21.46
C ALA A 307 -4.31 21.01 21.72
N LYS A 308 -5.19 20.19 21.14
CA LYS A 308 -5.10 18.72 21.23
C LYS A 308 -3.84 18.18 20.56
N ALA A 309 -3.49 18.68 19.38
CA ALA A 309 -2.29 18.27 18.66
C ALA A 309 -1.03 18.62 19.45
N LEU A 310 -0.92 19.86 19.93
CA LEU A 310 0.19 20.31 20.79
C LEU A 310 0.29 19.47 22.06
N TYR A 311 -0.83 19.24 22.76
CA TYR A 311 -0.83 18.41 23.96
C TYR A 311 -0.30 17.00 23.67
N ARG A 312 -0.78 16.36 22.60
CA ARG A 312 -0.36 14.99 22.23
C ARG A 312 1.10 14.94 21.80
N ARG A 313 1.57 15.89 21.00
CA ARG A 313 2.97 15.98 20.60
C ARG A 313 3.88 16.23 21.80
N GLY A 314 3.48 17.14 22.69
CA GLY A 314 4.20 17.44 23.92
C GLY A 314 4.31 16.23 24.85
N MET A 315 3.24 15.46 25.03
CA MET A 315 3.27 14.20 25.79
C MET A 315 4.15 13.14 25.12
N ALA A 316 4.16 13.05 23.79
CA ALA A 316 5.04 12.13 23.06
C ALA A 316 6.53 12.52 23.21
N HIS A 317 6.84 13.81 23.15
CA HIS A 317 8.18 14.35 23.43
C HIS A 317 8.61 14.04 24.87
N LEU A 318 7.73 14.26 25.84
CA LEU A 318 8.01 13.96 27.25
C LEU A 318 8.34 12.48 27.44
N ASN A 319 7.52 11.59 26.90
CA ASN A 319 7.71 10.14 27.01
C ASN A 319 8.92 9.63 26.21
N SER A 320 9.35 10.36 25.18
CA SER A 320 10.61 10.11 24.47
C SER A 320 11.82 10.85 25.06
N LYS A 321 11.68 11.43 26.26
CA LYS A 321 12.73 12.14 27.03
C LYS A 321 13.23 13.44 26.39
N ASN A 322 12.48 14.01 25.46
CA ASN A 322 12.73 15.34 24.91
C ASN A 322 11.94 16.39 25.71
N THR A 323 12.47 16.78 26.88
CA THR A 323 11.76 17.69 27.80
C THR A 323 11.60 19.10 27.26
N ASP A 324 12.53 19.57 26.42
CA ASP A 324 12.53 20.95 25.93
C ASP A 324 11.40 21.16 24.92
N GLU A 325 11.25 20.26 23.94
CA GLU A 325 10.12 20.30 23.00
C GLU A 325 8.80 20.01 23.71
N ALA A 326 8.79 19.09 24.68
CA ALA A 326 7.59 18.82 25.48
C ALA A 326 7.08 20.06 26.21
N LYS A 327 8.00 20.82 26.83
CA LYS A 327 7.67 22.06 27.53
C LYS A 327 7.10 23.10 26.60
N LYS A 328 7.71 23.27 25.42
CA LYS A 328 7.28 24.23 24.40
C LYS A 328 5.85 23.94 23.95
N ASP A 329 5.59 22.72 23.51
CA ASP A 329 4.28 22.29 23.03
C ASP A 329 3.20 22.39 24.11
N LEU A 330 3.48 21.91 25.32
CA LEU A 330 2.51 21.94 26.42
C LEU A 330 2.24 23.38 26.91
N SER A 331 3.22 24.28 26.85
CA SER A 331 3.03 25.69 27.21
C SER A 331 2.17 26.41 26.17
N GLU A 332 2.38 26.12 24.87
CA GLU A 332 1.52 26.64 23.80
C GLU A 332 0.11 26.06 23.89
N ALA A 333 -0.05 24.77 24.19
CA ALA A 333 -1.36 24.17 24.39
C ALA A 333 -2.14 24.86 25.54
N LEU A 334 -1.45 25.18 26.64
CA LEU A 334 -2.05 25.85 27.80
C LEU A 334 -2.44 27.30 27.48
N SER A 335 -1.71 28.00 26.61
CA SER A 335 -2.08 29.37 26.22
C SER A 335 -3.35 29.40 25.37
N ILE A 336 -3.63 28.33 24.62
CA ILE A 336 -4.86 28.18 23.83
C ILE A 336 -6.04 27.75 24.70
N ILE A 337 -5.83 26.81 25.63
CA ILE A 337 -6.87 26.35 26.57
C ILE A 337 -6.38 26.53 28.02
N PRO A 338 -6.47 27.75 28.58
CA PRO A 338 -6.05 28.02 29.94
C PRO A 338 -6.84 27.19 30.96
N GLY A 339 -6.14 26.67 31.97
CA GLY A 339 -6.77 25.94 33.07
C GLY A 339 -7.09 24.47 32.79
N ASP A 340 -6.72 23.93 31.62
CA ASP A 340 -6.87 22.50 31.34
C ASP A 340 -6.01 21.65 32.30
N ALA A 341 -6.66 20.72 32.99
CA ALA A 341 -6.04 19.89 34.02
C ALA A 341 -4.98 18.93 33.45
N ALA A 342 -5.22 18.39 32.25
CA ALA A 342 -4.31 17.43 31.62
C ALA A 342 -3.04 18.12 31.13
N ILE A 343 -3.16 19.31 30.53
CA ILE A 343 -2.00 20.12 30.09
C ILE A 343 -1.19 20.57 31.31
N THR A 344 -1.87 21.06 32.36
CA THR A 344 -1.22 21.48 33.61
C THR A 344 -0.44 20.33 34.26
N LEU A 345 -1.03 19.12 34.29
CA LEU A 345 -0.36 17.93 34.77
C LEU A 345 0.87 17.58 33.91
N GLY A 346 0.75 17.65 32.59
CA GLY A 346 1.87 17.42 31.66
C GLY A 346 3.05 18.37 31.94
N LEU A 347 2.79 19.67 32.11
CA LEU A 347 3.83 20.64 32.45
C LEU A 347 4.48 20.37 33.81
N LYS A 348 3.72 19.87 34.79
CA LYS A 348 4.27 19.42 36.06
C LYS A 348 5.21 18.22 35.85
N GLN A 349 4.79 17.24 35.06
CA GLN A 349 5.61 16.06 34.74
C GLN A 349 6.91 16.46 34.01
N VAL A 350 6.88 17.44 33.10
CA VAL A 350 8.08 18.01 32.47
C VAL A 350 9.03 18.56 33.53
N LYS A 351 8.54 19.41 34.45
CA LYS A 351 9.37 19.99 35.53
C LYS A 351 9.99 18.92 36.42
N ASP A 352 9.24 17.88 36.73
CA ASP A 352 9.73 16.78 37.57
C ASP A 352 10.80 15.96 36.82
N ALA A 353 10.64 15.75 35.50
CA ALA A 353 11.63 15.10 34.65
C ALA A 353 12.94 15.93 34.52
N GLU A 354 12.83 17.25 34.34
CA GLU A 354 13.98 18.17 34.29
C GLU A 354 14.78 18.13 35.61
N LYS A 355 14.09 18.22 36.75
CA LYS A 355 14.72 18.12 38.08
C LYS A 355 15.46 16.80 38.26
N LEU A 356 14.84 15.70 37.85
CA LEU A 356 15.45 14.38 37.93
C LEU A 356 16.70 14.30 37.06
N ARG A 357 16.66 14.82 35.82
CA ARG A 357 17.82 14.87 34.92
C ARG A 357 18.99 15.64 35.54
N ILE A 358 18.74 16.86 36.03
CA ILE A 358 19.77 17.70 36.68
C ILE A 358 20.35 16.99 37.91
N SER A 359 19.52 16.33 38.72
CA SER A 359 20.00 15.60 39.90
C SER A 359 20.93 14.43 39.52
N LYS A 360 20.61 13.71 38.43
CA LYS A 360 21.45 12.61 37.92
C LYS A 360 22.76 13.10 37.34
N GLU A 361 22.74 14.20 36.58
CA GLU A 361 23.95 14.85 36.06
C GLU A 361 24.87 15.27 37.20
N LYS A 362 24.35 15.98 38.21
CA LYS A 362 25.12 16.37 39.41
C LYS A 362 25.73 15.16 40.12
N ALA A 363 24.95 14.09 40.30
CA ALA A 363 25.44 12.86 40.92
C ALA A 363 26.55 12.18 40.08
N ALA A 364 26.41 12.14 38.76
CA ALA A 364 27.41 11.60 37.85
C ALA A 364 28.71 12.41 37.89
N PHE A 365 28.63 13.75 37.80
CA PHE A 365 29.79 14.64 37.92
C PHE A 365 30.52 14.47 39.25
N SER A 366 29.79 14.31 40.37
CA SER A 366 30.40 14.13 41.69
C SER A 366 31.23 12.83 41.83
N LYS A 367 30.99 11.83 40.97
CA LYS A 367 31.77 10.58 40.94
C LYS A 367 33.07 10.67 40.16
N PHE A 368 33.23 11.69 39.30
CA PHE A 368 34.48 11.90 38.54
C PHE A 368 35.57 12.61 39.36
N PHE A 369 35.21 13.22 40.49
CA PHE A 369 36.13 13.94 41.38
C PHE A 369 36.41 13.18 42.69
N LYS A 370 36.04 11.89 42.74
CA LYS A 370 36.44 10.92 43.78
C LYS A 370 37.29 9.86 43.12
#